data_AF-A0A6A7LWV3-F1
#
_entry.id   AF-A0A6A7LWV3-F1
#
_cell.length_a   1.000
_cell.length_b   1.000
_cell.length_c   1.000
_cell.angle_alpha   90.00
_cell.angle_beta   90.00
_cell.angle_gamma   90.00
#
_symmetry.space_group_name_H-M   'P 1'
#
loop_
_entity.id
_entity.type
_entity.pdbx_description
1 polymer ?
#
loop_
_entity_poly.entity_id
_entity_poly.type
_entity_poly.pdbx_seq_one_letter_code
_entity_poly.pdbx_strand_id
1 'polypeptide(L)'
;MRISSLDRVKNRYVAVAGAILLALSVASPAQAEEEWHVGTSETSWVGDCNFNYSQNGIRADAWFQSDPVDLPRVGEVFYVRSVIARLSDGCGVDMGGHVEIVPPPGVTTAISKANPVRCTWMDIQTGAMTDAEGCPKEEYEGVYGPAFDQVTPNGQTETYPWLIEYGKALVIEVPLKSSRGLQGTTPGCVRMEGEPPCTNSNQSGDTLQFTVRMIDGWSSEWLSPYVPLFVHEGGSGGGAPANTKKPVVKRSGKKLVCKKGRWTNDPADYAYDWLVNGKPKDGAYARTLRVTKKLKGRKVRCQVTASNAAGVATALSKAYRV
;
A
#
# COMPACT_ATOMS: atom_id res chain seq x y z
N MET A 1 -64.62 3.72 64.38
CA MET A 1 -64.89 2.63 65.33
C MET A 1 -64.44 1.33 64.67
N ARG A 2 -63.40 0.70 65.24
CA ARG A 2 -62.97 -0.72 65.19
C ARG A 2 -63.21 -1.64 63.96
N ILE A 3 -62.09 -2.25 63.51
CA ILE A 3 -61.87 -3.70 63.19
C ILE A 3 -62.54 -4.16 61.87
N SER A 4 -61.93 -4.90 60.92
CA SER A 4 -61.27 -6.21 61.01
C SER A 4 -60.58 -6.58 59.69
N SER A 5 -59.54 -7.40 59.80
CA SER A 5 -58.83 -8.18 58.79
C SER A 5 -59.72 -9.11 57.93
N LEU A 6 -59.21 -9.49 56.74
CA LEU A 6 -58.95 -10.87 56.25
C LEU A 6 -58.69 -10.80 54.72
N ASP A 7 -57.45 -10.95 54.26
CA ASP A 7 -56.80 -12.19 53.80
C ASP A 7 -56.69 -12.32 52.26
N ARG A 8 -55.43 -12.40 51.80
CA ARG A 8 -54.86 -13.16 50.67
C ARG A 8 -55.60 -13.20 49.33
N VAL A 9 -54.88 -12.76 48.28
CA VAL A 9 -54.29 -13.70 47.29
C VAL A 9 -52.91 -13.19 46.87
N LYS A 10 -51.93 -14.09 46.98
CA LYS A 10 -50.54 -13.96 46.54
C LYS A 10 -50.47 -14.01 45.01
N ASN A 11 -49.82 -13.05 44.37
CA ASN A 11 -49.14 -13.30 43.09
C ASN A 11 -47.65 -13.00 43.29
N ARG A 12 -46.84 -14.05 43.23
CA ARG A 12 -45.38 -14.01 43.27
C ARG A 12 -44.85 -14.15 41.85
N TYR A 13 -43.58 -13.76 41.71
CA TYR A 13 -42.61 -14.07 40.64
C TYR A 13 -42.48 -13.03 39.53
N VAL A 14 -41.30 -12.57 39.10
CA VAL A 14 -39.92 -12.48 39.63
C VAL A 14 -39.32 -11.32 38.81
N ALA A 15 -38.80 -10.27 39.45
CA ALA A 15 -37.97 -9.30 38.74
C ALA A 15 -36.54 -9.88 38.67
N VAL A 16 -36.17 -10.45 37.52
CA VAL A 16 -34.78 -10.80 37.23
C VAL A 16 -34.02 -9.51 36.97
N ALA A 17 -33.27 -9.04 37.98
CA ALA A 17 -32.29 -7.97 37.80
C ALA A 17 -31.13 -8.52 36.95
N GLY A 18 -31.25 -8.39 35.63
CA GLY A 18 -30.15 -8.65 34.70
C GLY A 18 -29.08 -7.59 34.89
N ALA A 19 -27.95 -7.96 35.49
CA ALA A 19 -26.76 -7.13 35.48
C ALA A 19 -26.25 -7.02 34.03
N ILE A 20 -26.49 -5.87 33.39
CA ILE A 20 -25.88 -5.53 32.11
C ILE A 20 -24.39 -5.29 32.39
N LEU A 21 -23.57 -6.32 32.15
CA LEU A 21 -22.14 -6.16 31.97
C LEU A 21 -21.93 -5.35 30.67
N LEU A 22 -21.75 -4.04 30.82
CA LEU A 22 -21.16 -3.19 29.80
C LEU A 22 -19.74 -3.72 29.52
N ALA A 23 -19.62 -4.58 28.52
CA ALA A 23 -18.34 -4.89 27.93
C ALA A 23 -17.85 -3.59 27.27
N LEU A 24 -17.02 -2.83 28.00
CA LEU A 24 -16.18 -1.81 27.41
C LEU A 24 -15.24 -2.53 26.43
N SER A 25 -15.64 -2.57 25.16
CA SER A 25 -14.76 -2.90 24.06
C SER A 25 -13.65 -1.86 24.08
N VAL A 26 -12.50 -2.22 24.65
CA VAL A 26 -11.28 -1.45 24.46
C VAL A 26 -10.94 -1.62 22.98
N ALA A 27 -11.43 -0.71 22.15
CA ALA A 27 -10.99 -0.59 20.77
C ALA A 27 -9.47 -0.49 20.83
N SER A 28 -8.79 -1.54 20.37
CA SER A 28 -7.35 -1.49 20.20
C SER A 28 -7.08 -0.32 19.24
N PRO A 29 -6.09 0.56 19.50
CA PRO A 29 -5.77 1.59 18.54
C PRO A 29 -5.39 0.88 17.25
N ALA A 30 -6.18 1.12 16.19
CA ALA A 30 -5.92 0.63 14.86
C ALA A 30 -4.44 0.90 14.56
N GLN A 31 -3.69 -0.16 14.34
CA GLN A 31 -2.33 -0.03 13.86
C GLN A 31 -2.51 0.58 12.47
N ALA A 32 -2.23 1.87 12.30
CA ALA A 32 -2.15 2.48 10.96
C ALA A 32 -1.27 1.57 10.09
N GLU A 33 -1.95 0.89 9.18
CA GLU A 33 -1.43 -0.03 8.18
C GLU A 33 -1.17 0.83 6.94
N GLU A 34 -0.28 0.39 6.05
CA GLU A 34 -0.11 1.11 4.79
C GLU A 34 -1.46 1.13 4.06
N GLU A 35 -1.93 2.32 3.70
CA GLU A 35 -3.22 2.50 3.02
C GLU A 35 -2.97 2.78 1.54
N TRP A 36 -3.97 2.43 0.73
CA TRP A 36 -3.96 2.81 -0.68
C TRP A 36 -4.80 4.07 -0.88
N HIS A 37 -4.14 5.12 -1.36
CA HIS A 37 -4.77 6.35 -1.79
C HIS A 37 -5.24 6.17 -3.23
N VAL A 38 -6.53 6.42 -3.45
CA VAL A 38 -7.20 6.25 -4.73
C VAL A 38 -6.94 7.48 -5.61
N GLY A 39 -6.45 7.24 -6.82
CA GLY A 39 -6.32 8.23 -7.89
C GLY A 39 -7.55 8.23 -8.79
N THR A 40 -7.33 8.46 -10.08
CA THR A 40 -8.40 8.40 -11.09
C THR A 40 -8.59 6.99 -11.64
N SER A 41 -9.70 6.84 -12.36
CA SER A 41 -10.08 5.65 -13.11
C SER A 41 -10.47 6.07 -14.51
N GLU A 42 -10.10 5.28 -15.51
CA GLU A 42 -10.49 5.47 -16.90
C GLU A 42 -11.04 4.13 -17.43
N THR A 43 -11.97 4.20 -18.38
CA THR A 43 -12.65 3.01 -18.93
C THR A 43 -12.75 3.13 -20.43
N SER A 44 -12.19 2.14 -21.11
CA SER A 44 -12.28 2.05 -22.55
C SER A 44 -13.61 1.49 -23.01
N TRP A 45 -13.88 1.65 -24.29
CA TRP A 45 -15.10 1.21 -24.93
C TRP A 45 -14.78 0.17 -26.02
N VAL A 46 -15.58 -0.90 -26.08
CA VAL A 46 -15.43 -1.99 -27.03
C VAL A 46 -16.77 -2.28 -27.72
N GLY A 47 -16.73 -2.56 -29.02
CA GLY A 47 -17.92 -2.92 -29.78
C GLY A 47 -18.50 -4.28 -29.39
N ASP A 48 -19.83 -4.36 -29.25
CA ASP A 48 -20.57 -5.60 -29.10
C ASP A 48 -20.90 -6.22 -30.45
N CYS A 49 -20.33 -7.40 -30.70
CA CYS A 49 -20.48 -8.16 -31.93
C CYS A 49 -21.89 -8.66 -32.23
N ASN A 50 -22.73 -8.78 -31.20
CA ASN A 50 -24.08 -9.31 -31.35
C ASN A 50 -25.13 -8.19 -31.55
N PHE A 51 -24.81 -6.95 -31.19
CA PHE A 51 -25.83 -5.92 -31.05
C PHE A 51 -25.47 -4.52 -31.60
N ASN A 52 -24.32 -4.35 -32.27
CA ASN A 52 -23.93 -3.08 -32.92
C ASN A 52 -23.98 -1.85 -31.99
N TYR A 53 -23.69 -2.02 -30.70
CA TYR A 53 -23.51 -0.92 -29.75
C TYR A 53 -22.20 -1.08 -28.96
N SER A 54 -21.73 0.01 -28.35
CA SER A 54 -20.50 0.03 -27.56
C SER A 54 -20.76 -0.36 -26.11
N GLN A 55 -19.85 -1.14 -25.51
CA GLN A 55 -19.85 -1.57 -24.11
C GLN A 55 -18.55 -1.18 -23.41
N ASN A 56 -18.53 -1.21 -22.07
CA ASN A 56 -17.32 -1.00 -21.28
C ASN A 56 -16.33 -2.13 -21.54
N GLY A 57 -15.12 -1.82 -22.03
CA GLY A 57 -14.07 -2.80 -22.29
C GLY A 57 -13.24 -3.09 -21.06
N ILE A 58 -12.11 -2.39 -20.96
CA ILE A 58 -11.19 -2.47 -19.83
C ILE A 58 -11.34 -1.22 -18.99
N ARG A 59 -11.26 -1.39 -17.67
CA ARG A 59 -11.08 -0.28 -16.73
C ARG A 59 -9.67 -0.34 -16.17
N ALA A 60 -9.01 0.81 -16.07
CA ALA A 60 -7.73 0.96 -15.39
C ALA A 60 -7.83 1.99 -14.27
N ASP A 61 -7.25 1.66 -13.12
CA ASP A 61 -7.20 2.54 -11.96
C ASP A 61 -5.75 2.88 -11.57
N ALA A 62 -5.53 4.01 -10.88
CA ALA A 62 -4.22 4.39 -10.35
C ALA A 62 -4.27 4.60 -8.83
N TRP A 63 -3.34 3.97 -8.09
CA TRP A 63 -3.35 3.94 -6.62
C TRP A 63 -1.93 4.15 -6.09
N PHE A 64 -1.80 4.84 -4.95
CA PHE A 64 -0.52 5.14 -4.29
C PHE A 64 -0.55 4.62 -2.86
N GLN A 65 0.46 3.84 -2.47
CA GLN A 65 0.55 3.29 -1.12
C GLN A 65 1.34 4.21 -0.20
N SER A 66 0.72 4.69 0.88
CA SER A 66 1.44 5.32 1.99
C SER A 66 0.70 5.21 3.31
N ASP A 67 1.40 5.52 4.40
CA ASP A 67 0.73 5.84 5.66
C ASP A 67 0.25 7.31 5.55
N PRO A 68 -1.06 7.61 5.68
CA PRO A 68 -1.61 8.96 5.49
C PRO A 68 -1.01 10.00 6.44
N VAL A 69 -0.34 9.57 7.51
CA VAL A 69 0.35 10.46 8.45
C VAL A 69 1.88 10.30 8.43
N ASP A 70 2.45 9.32 7.70
CA ASP A 70 3.89 9.09 7.48
C ASP A 70 4.17 8.91 5.97
N LEU A 71 4.11 10.01 5.23
CA LEU A 71 4.38 9.95 3.80
C LEU A 71 5.83 9.50 3.55
N PRO A 72 6.11 8.80 2.43
CA PRO A 72 7.45 8.39 2.06
C PRO A 72 8.40 9.58 2.01
N ARG A 73 9.67 9.35 2.31
CA ARG A 73 10.73 10.37 2.19
C ARG A 73 11.51 10.19 0.91
N VAL A 74 12.24 11.23 0.50
CA VAL A 74 13.25 11.12 -0.56
C VAL A 74 14.14 9.90 -0.32
N GLY A 75 14.24 9.03 -1.33
CA GLY A 75 15.01 7.79 -1.31
C GLY A 75 14.32 6.58 -0.63
N GLU A 76 13.25 6.78 0.15
CA GLU A 76 12.44 5.65 0.64
C GLU A 76 11.59 5.06 -0.49
N VAL A 77 11.41 3.74 -0.44
CA VAL A 77 10.63 3.01 -1.45
C VAL A 77 9.16 3.01 -1.04
N PHE A 78 8.29 3.32 -1.99
CA PHE A 78 6.84 3.20 -1.88
C PHE A 78 6.28 2.41 -3.06
N TYR A 79 5.07 1.87 -2.93
CA TYR A 79 4.41 1.18 -4.02
C TYR A 79 3.31 2.03 -4.63
N VAL A 80 3.14 1.82 -5.92
CA VAL A 80 1.99 2.27 -6.70
C VAL A 80 1.32 1.05 -7.27
N ARG A 81 0.03 1.14 -7.54
CA ARG A 81 -0.78 0.03 -8.05
C ARG A 81 -1.67 0.49 -9.19
N SER A 82 -1.79 -0.37 -10.18
CA SER A 82 -2.92 -0.34 -11.11
C SER A 82 -3.76 -1.60 -11.00
N VAL A 83 -5.08 -1.42 -11.11
CA VAL A 83 -6.05 -2.50 -11.25
C VAL A 83 -6.62 -2.39 -12.66
N ILE A 84 -6.38 -3.41 -13.46
CA ILE A 84 -6.73 -3.44 -14.88
C ILE A 84 -7.75 -4.55 -15.07
N ALA A 85 -9.01 -4.17 -15.23
CA ALA A 85 -10.16 -5.06 -15.15
C ALA A 85 -10.82 -5.20 -16.50
N ARG A 86 -11.04 -6.45 -16.95
CA ARG A 86 -11.86 -6.72 -18.13
C ARG A 86 -13.33 -6.82 -17.73
N LEU A 87 -14.12 -5.84 -18.17
CA LEU A 87 -15.53 -5.68 -17.80
C LEU A 87 -16.51 -6.30 -18.81
N SER A 88 -16.11 -6.45 -20.07
CA SER A 88 -16.92 -7.11 -21.11
C SER A 88 -16.12 -8.08 -21.98
N ASP A 89 -16.86 -8.91 -22.71
CA ASP A 89 -16.36 -9.92 -23.65
C ASP A 89 -16.58 -9.43 -25.09
N GLY A 90 -16.05 -8.24 -25.41
CA GLY A 90 -16.21 -7.62 -26.73
C GLY A 90 -15.63 -8.43 -27.89
N CYS A 91 -15.72 -7.89 -29.10
CA CYS A 91 -15.39 -8.56 -30.37
C CYS A 91 -13.96 -9.12 -30.56
N GLY A 92 -13.05 -8.93 -29.61
CA GLY A 92 -11.65 -9.38 -29.70
C GLY A 92 -11.44 -10.76 -29.11
N VAL A 93 -10.75 -11.64 -29.84
CA VAL A 93 -9.97 -12.69 -29.21
C VAL A 93 -8.73 -12.04 -28.59
N ASP A 94 -8.31 -12.50 -27.41
CA ASP A 94 -7.09 -12.03 -26.72
C ASP A 94 -7.13 -10.59 -26.19
N MET A 95 -8.17 -10.26 -25.41
CA MET A 95 -8.25 -8.99 -24.65
C MET A 95 -7.08 -8.88 -23.67
N GLY A 96 -6.11 -8.04 -24.03
CA GLY A 96 -4.89 -7.84 -23.27
C GLY A 96 -4.69 -6.40 -22.81
N GLY A 97 -3.89 -6.24 -21.76
CA GLY A 97 -3.39 -4.94 -21.30
C GLY A 97 -1.88 -4.88 -21.42
N HIS A 98 -1.38 -3.97 -22.28
CA HIS A 98 0.00 -3.52 -22.18
C HIS A 98 0.08 -2.44 -21.10
N VAL A 99 1.02 -2.56 -20.17
CA VAL A 99 1.08 -1.70 -18.98
C VAL A 99 2.38 -0.92 -18.93
N GLU A 100 2.29 0.40 -18.88
CA GLU A 100 3.41 1.26 -18.56
C GLU A 100 3.09 2.19 -17.41
N ILE A 101 4.15 2.80 -16.87
CA ILE A 101 4.05 3.94 -15.98
C ILE A 101 4.74 5.15 -16.60
N VAL A 102 4.27 6.34 -16.27
CA VAL A 102 4.92 7.62 -16.59
C VAL A 102 5.16 8.35 -15.27
N PRO A 103 6.33 8.14 -14.65
CA PRO A 103 6.69 8.79 -13.40
C PRO A 103 6.93 10.29 -13.62
N PRO A 104 6.64 11.14 -12.62
CA PRO A 104 7.00 12.56 -12.72
C PRO A 104 8.52 12.72 -12.55
N PRO A 105 9.09 13.88 -12.95
CA PRO A 105 10.52 14.14 -12.80
C PRO A 105 11.02 13.88 -11.38
N GLY A 106 12.13 13.16 -11.25
CA GLY A 106 12.72 12.79 -9.96
C GLY A 106 12.18 11.47 -9.37
N VAL A 107 11.19 10.83 -9.99
CA VAL A 107 10.70 9.50 -9.57
C VAL A 107 11.24 8.44 -10.51
N THR A 108 11.74 7.34 -9.94
CA THR A 108 12.28 6.19 -10.69
C THR A 108 11.82 4.89 -10.04
N THR A 109 11.89 3.79 -10.77
CA THR A 109 11.63 2.48 -10.21
C THR A 109 12.70 2.09 -9.19
N ALA A 110 12.28 1.30 -8.21
CA ALA A 110 13.12 0.82 -7.10
C ALA A 110 13.10 -0.71 -7.02
N ILE A 111 13.01 -1.36 -8.18
CA ILE A 111 12.89 -2.81 -8.32
C ILE A 111 14.16 -3.47 -7.78
N SER A 112 13.97 -4.44 -6.88
CA SER A 112 15.05 -5.22 -6.29
C SER A 112 14.49 -6.51 -5.71
N LYS A 113 15.37 -7.41 -5.27
CA LYS A 113 14.93 -8.60 -4.52
C LYS A 113 14.15 -8.28 -3.24
N ALA A 114 14.42 -7.12 -2.62
CA ALA A 114 13.71 -6.68 -1.41
C ALA A 114 12.37 -5.99 -1.73
N ASN A 115 12.31 -5.35 -2.90
CA ASN A 115 11.13 -4.64 -3.40
C ASN A 115 10.83 -5.12 -4.83
N PRO A 116 10.21 -6.29 -5.00
CA PRO A 116 9.87 -6.80 -6.33
C PRO A 116 8.61 -6.12 -6.88
N VAL A 117 8.44 -6.11 -8.20
CA VAL A 117 7.12 -5.92 -8.80
C VAL A 117 6.22 -7.08 -8.32
N ARG A 118 4.95 -6.78 -8.04
CA ARG A 118 3.98 -7.78 -7.59
C ARG A 118 2.81 -7.81 -8.55
N CYS A 119 2.44 -9.00 -8.99
CA CYS A 119 1.36 -9.20 -9.94
C CYS A 119 0.43 -10.27 -9.40
N THR A 120 -0.86 -9.96 -9.34
CA THR A 120 -1.89 -10.86 -8.84
C THR A 120 -3.15 -10.75 -9.71
N TRP A 121 -3.82 -11.87 -9.93
CA TRP A 121 -5.15 -11.90 -10.51
C TRP A 121 -6.19 -11.67 -9.43
N MET A 122 -7.13 -10.77 -9.70
CA MET A 122 -8.32 -10.54 -8.90
C MET A 122 -9.55 -11.03 -9.66
N ASP A 123 -10.40 -11.80 -9.00
CA ASP A 123 -11.76 -12.03 -9.45
C ASP A 123 -12.64 -10.82 -9.11
N ILE A 124 -13.21 -10.15 -10.12
CA ILE A 124 -13.89 -8.86 -9.93
C ILE A 124 -15.16 -9.02 -9.07
N GLN A 125 -15.83 -10.17 -9.15
CA GLN A 125 -17.07 -10.40 -8.41
C GLN A 125 -16.82 -10.69 -6.93
N THR A 126 -15.81 -11.52 -6.64
CA THR A 126 -15.54 -12.02 -5.28
C THR A 126 -14.42 -11.26 -4.56
N GLY A 127 -13.59 -10.52 -5.29
CA GLY A 127 -12.37 -9.90 -4.78
C GLY A 127 -11.26 -10.91 -4.44
N ALA A 128 -11.42 -12.18 -4.82
CA ALA A 128 -10.44 -13.22 -4.54
C ALA A 128 -9.14 -12.97 -5.31
N MET A 129 -8.01 -13.04 -4.62
CA MET A 129 -6.67 -12.77 -5.16
C MET A 129 -5.88 -14.07 -5.34
N THR A 130 -5.17 -14.19 -6.46
CA THR A 130 -4.24 -15.29 -6.75
C THR A 130 -2.97 -14.75 -7.39
N ASP A 131 -1.84 -15.43 -7.22
CA ASP A 131 -0.58 -14.99 -7.81
C ASP A 131 -0.64 -15.09 -9.34
N ALA A 132 -0.13 -14.07 -10.04
CA ALA A 132 -0.03 -14.10 -11.50
C ALA A 132 1.36 -14.61 -11.93
N GLU A 133 1.37 -15.59 -12.83
CA GLU A 133 2.60 -16.09 -13.44
C GLU A 133 3.20 -15.06 -14.42
N GLY A 134 4.52 -15.10 -14.63
CA GLY A 134 5.20 -14.20 -15.57
C GLY A 134 5.35 -12.75 -15.07
N CYS A 135 5.20 -12.48 -13.78
CA CYS A 135 5.42 -11.13 -13.24
C CYS A 135 6.87 -10.65 -13.50
N PRO A 136 7.06 -9.48 -14.13
CA PRO A 136 8.37 -9.01 -14.55
C PRO A 136 9.26 -8.68 -13.36
N LYS A 137 10.57 -8.91 -13.52
CA LYS A 137 11.58 -8.69 -12.46
C LYS A 137 12.39 -7.42 -12.68
N GLU A 138 12.17 -6.75 -13.80
CA GLU A 138 12.77 -5.51 -14.25
C GLU A 138 11.76 -4.76 -15.10
N GLU A 139 12.07 -3.52 -15.44
CA GLU A 139 11.28 -2.73 -16.37
C GLU A 139 11.77 -2.92 -17.82
N TYR A 140 10.87 -2.75 -18.77
CA TYR A 140 11.16 -2.80 -20.20
C TYR A 140 10.94 -1.44 -20.86
N GLU A 141 11.48 -1.25 -22.06
CA GLU A 141 11.22 -0.05 -22.84
C GLU A 141 9.76 -0.04 -23.32
N GLY A 142 8.99 0.96 -22.90
CA GLY A 142 7.64 1.23 -23.37
C GLY A 142 7.59 2.41 -24.33
N VAL A 143 6.38 2.74 -24.78
CA VAL A 143 6.07 3.85 -25.69
C VAL A 143 6.20 5.20 -24.99
N TYR A 144 5.74 5.30 -23.74
CA TYR A 144 5.71 6.54 -22.95
C TYR A 144 6.59 6.49 -21.70
N GLY A 145 6.84 5.29 -21.16
CA GLY A 145 7.70 5.11 -20.01
C GLY A 145 8.04 3.64 -19.76
N PRO A 146 8.50 3.29 -18.53
CA PRO A 146 8.84 1.92 -18.20
C PRO A 146 7.62 0.98 -18.31
N ALA A 147 7.75 -0.07 -19.12
CA ALA A 147 6.73 -1.07 -19.37
C ALA A 147 6.88 -2.29 -18.44
N PHE A 148 5.74 -2.92 -18.13
CA PHE A 148 5.61 -4.04 -17.20
C PHE A 148 4.73 -5.16 -17.76
N ASP A 149 5.05 -5.57 -18.98
CA ASP A 149 4.39 -6.70 -19.63
C ASP A 149 4.76 -8.05 -19.01
N GLN A 150 3.94 -9.05 -19.30
CA GLN A 150 4.13 -10.40 -18.81
C GLN A 150 5.38 -11.03 -19.46
N VAL A 151 6.24 -11.62 -18.63
CA VAL A 151 7.34 -12.46 -19.11
C VAL A 151 6.79 -13.80 -19.54
N THR A 152 7.12 -14.25 -20.75
CA THR A 152 6.64 -15.56 -21.23
C THR A 152 7.10 -16.71 -20.33
N PRO A 153 6.25 -17.71 -20.08
CA PRO A 153 6.63 -18.90 -19.30
C PRO A 153 7.86 -19.65 -19.86
N ASN A 154 8.16 -19.48 -21.15
CA ASN A 154 9.24 -20.16 -21.86
C ASN A 154 10.58 -19.41 -21.86
N GLY A 155 10.68 -18.25 -21.21
CA GLY A 155 11.95 -17.57 -20.98
C GLY A 155 12.66 -17.07 -22.24
N GLN A 156 11.94 -16.85 -23.34
CA GLN A 156 12.49 -16.09 -24.46
C GLN A 156 12.45 -14.60 -24.12
N THR A 157 13.41 -13.84 -24.64
CA THR A 157 13.70 -12.42 -24.41
C THR A 157 12.57 -11.45 -24.78
N GLU A 158 11.34 -11.91 -24.86
CA GLU A 158 10.17 -11.19 -25.32
C GLU A 158 9.13 -11.13 -24.19
N THR A 159 8.67 -9.91 -23.89
CA THR A 159 7.51 -9.65 -23.05
C THR A 159 6.25 -9.59 -23.89
N TYR A 160 5.13 -10.02 -23.32
CA TYR A 160 3.83 -9.98 -23.98
C TYR A 160 2.82 -9.25 -23.11
N PRO A 161 1.90 -8.50 -23.72
CA PRO A 161 0.79 -7.89 -23.01
C PRO A 161 0.03 -8.92 -22.17
N TRP A 162 -0.47 -8.47 -21.03
CA TRP A 162 -1.19 -9.35 -20.11
C TRP A 162 -2.54 -9.73 -20.68
N LEU A 163 -2.76 -11.00 -20.99
CA LEU A 163 -4.09 -11.49 -21.36
C LEU A 163 -4.99 -11.52 -20.13
N ILE A 164 -6.11 -10.79 -20.18
CA ILE A 164 -7.04 -10.63 -19.07
C ILE A 164 -8.33 -11.40 -19.39
N GLU A 165 -8.59 -12.44 -18.62
CA GLU A 165 -9.82 -13.21 -18.74
C GLU A 165 -11.04 -12.36 -18.35
N TYR A 166 -12.20 -12.68 -18.94
CA TYR A 166 -13.45 -11.99 -18.62
C TYR A 166 -13.79 -12.11 -17.12
N GLY A 167 -14.16 -10.99 -16.50
CA GLY A 167 -14.48 -10.94 -15.06
C GLY A 167 -13.25 -10.99 -14.16
N LYS A 168 -12.03 -10.95 -14.72
CA LYS A 168 -10.78 -10.85 -13.97
C LYS A 168 -10.14 -9.48 -14.11
N ALA A 169 -9.30 -9.14 -13.14
CA ALA A 169 -8.45 -7.98 -13.17
C ALA A 169 -7.00 -8.35 -12.85
N LEU A 170 -6.06 -7.78 -13.59
CA LEU A 170 -4.66 -7.75 -13.19
C LEU A 170 -4.48 -6.65 -12.14
N VAL A 171 -3.95 -7.01 -10.99
CA VAL A 171 -3.45 -6.06 -9.99
C VAL A 171 -1.93 -6.09 -10.05
N ILE A 172 -1.33 -5.00 -10.52
CA ILE A 172 0.11 -4.84 -10.62
C ILE A 172 0.58 -3.74 -9.67
N GLU A 173 1.57 -4.05 -8.84
CA GLU A 173 2.18 -3.13 -7.89
C GLU A 173 3.66 -2.92 -8.24
N VAL A 174 4.04 -1.67 -8.46
CA VAL A 174 5.40 -1.29 -8.87
C VAL A 174 6.07 -0.51 -7.74
N PRO A 175 7.28 -0.90 -7.29
CA PRO A 175 8.04 -0.14 -6.30
C PRO A 175 8.75 1.04 -6.95
N LEU A 176 8.55 2.24 -6.40
CA LEU A 176 9.16 3.49 -6.83
C LEU A 176 9.96 4.14 -5.69
N LYS A 177 10.82 5.10 -6.05
CA LYS A 177 11.48 6.02 -5.14
C LYS A 177 11.56 7.40 -5.77
N SER A 178 11.56 8.44 -4.94
CA SER A 178 11.75 9.82 -5.41
C SER A 178 13.10 10.39 -4.95
N SER A 179 13.73 11.19 -5.80
CA SER A 179 14.95 11.96 -5.50
C SER A 179 14.66 13.37 -5.00
N ARG A 180 13.39 13.79 -4.96
CA ARG A 180 12.91 15.08 -4.46
C ARG A 180 11.58 14.92 -3.72
N GLY A 181 11.14 15.93 -2.99
CA GLY A 181 9.79 15.90 -2.47
C GLY A 181 8.74 16.10 -3.56
N LEU A 182 7.56 15.59 -3.26
CA LEU A 182 6.38 15.59 -4.12
C LEU A 182 5.19 16.09 -3.29
N GLN A 183 4.39 16.99 -3.86
CA GLN A 183 3.27 17.66 -3.19
C GLN A 183 1.90 17.21 -3.74
N GLY A 184 1.86 16.22 -4.63
CA GLY A 184 0.61 15.67 -5.16
C GLY A 184 -0.19 16.63 -6.05
N THR A 185 0.47 17.32 -6.99
CA THR A 185 -0.22 18.14 -8.00
C THR A 185 -0.77 17.26 -9.13
N THR A 186 -1.82 17.75 -9.79
CA THR A 186 -2.44 17.06 -10.93
C THR A 186 -1.65 17.32 -12.22
N PRO A 187 -1.75 16.44 -13.23
CA PRO A 187 -1.23 16.74 -14.55
C PRO A 187 -1.92 18.00 -15.13
N GLY A 188 -1.15 18.85 -15.80
CA GLY A 188 -1.61 20.11 -16.37
C GLY A 188 -1.85 20.09 -17.88
N CYS A 189 -1.62 18.95 -18.55
CA CYS A 189 -1.96 18.81 -19.97
C CYS A 189 -3.46 18.54 -20.16
N VAL A 190 -4.01 18.92 -21.31
CA VAL A 190 -5.38 18.53 -21.68
C VAL A 190 -5.37 17.03 -21.95
N ARG A 191 -6.36 16.32 -21.41
CA ARG A 191 -6.51 14.88 -21.57
C ARG A 191 -7.94 14.56 -21.97
N MET A 192 -8.12 13.89 -23.09
CA MET A 192 -9.34 13.14 -23.41
C MET A 192 -9.10 11.64 -23.18
N GLU A 193 -10.17 10.88 -22.98
CA GLU A 193 -10.09 9.42 -22.91
C GLU A 193 -9.47 8.88 -24.21
N GLY A 194 -8.43 8.05 -24.12
CA GLY A 194 -7.65 7.59 -25.28
C GLY A 194 -6.47 8.46 -25.71
N GLU A 195 -6.26 9.65 -25.11
CA GLU A 195 -5.13 10.54 -25.42
C GLU A 195 -3.84 10.18 -24.66
N PRO A 196 -2.66 10.54 -25.21
CA PRO A 196 -1.38 10.21 -24.59
C PRO A 196 -1.26 10.78 -23.16
N PRO A 197 -0.51 10.11 -22.28
CA PRO A 197 -0.18 10.65 -20.96
C PRO A 197 0.54 11.99 -21.08
N CYS A 198 0.49 12.82 -20.02
CA CYS A 198 1.31 14.02 -19.95
C CYS A 198 2.79 13.61 -19.82
N THR A 199 3.48 13.46 -20.95
CA THR A 199 4.89 13.07 -21.01
C THR A 199 5.85 14.25 -20.93
N ASN A 200 5.37 15.47 -21.17
CA ASN A 200 6.15 16.68 -20.94
C ASN A 200 6.36 16.87 -19.43
N SER A 201 7.63 16.86 -19.00
CA SER A 201 8.03 17.02 -17.60
C SER A 201 7.49 18.28 -16.92
N ASN A 202 7.19 19.33 -17.68
CA ASN A 202 6.64 20.58 -17.15
C ASN A 202 5.13 20.51 -16.92
N GLN A 203 4.45 19.49 -17.47
CA GLN A 203 3.01 19.32 -17.41
C GLN A 203 2.59 18.04 -16.66
N SER A 204 3.52 17.15 -16.33
CA SER A 204 3.22 15.92 -15.60
C SER A 204 2.72 16.19 -14.17
N GLY A 205 3.19 17.25 -13.52
CA GLY A 205 2.92 17.49 -12.09
C GLY A 205 3.64 16.49 -11.17
N ASP A 206 3.24 16.44 -9.90
CA ASP A 206 3.70 15.51 -8.86
C ASP A 206 2.74 14.32 -8.76
N THR A 207 2.55 13.63 -9.87
CA THR A 207 1.62 12.51 -10.00
C THR A 207 2.25 11.38 -10.79
N LEU A 208 1.90 10.15 -10.45
CA LEU A 208 2.17 9.02 -11.33
C LEU A 208 1.01 8.87 -12.30
N GLN A 209 1.30 8.69 -13.58
CA GLN A 209 0.32 8.20 -14.55
C GLN A 209 0.63 6.72 -14.83
N PHE A 210 -0.39 5.87 -14.84
CA PHE A 210 -0.31 4.60 -15.54
C PHE A 210 -0.77 4.83 -16.97
N THR A 211 -0.29 4.04 -17.92
CA THR A 211 -0.81 4.00 -19.29
C THR A 211 -1.04 2.56 -19.68
N VAL A 212 -2.30 2.22 -19.89
CA VAL A 212 -2.74 0.87 -20.22
C VAL A 212 -3.28 0.92 -21.64
N ARG A 213 -2.58 0.26 -22.56
CA ARG A 213 -3.11 0.06 -23.92
C ARG A 213 -3.94 -1.20 -23.92
N MET A 214 -5.20 -1.07 -24.32
CA MET A 214 -5.98 -2.25 -24.67
C MET A 214 -5.41 -2.93 -25.90
N ILE A 215 -5.60 -4.24 -25.99
CA ILE A 215 -5.31 -5.01 -27.18
C ILE A 215 -6.53 -5.87 -27.44
N ASP A 216 -7.33 -5.44 -28.39
CA ASP A 216 -8.66 -5.98 -28.72
C ASP A 216 -8.88 -6.10 -30.25
N GLY A 217 -7.85 -5.78 -31.05
CA GLY A 217 -7.86 -5.87 -32.51
C GLY A 217 -8.55 -4.73 -33.26
N TRP A 218 -9.18 -3.77 -32.56
CA TRP A 218 -9.90 -2.64 -33.15
C TRP A 218 -9.65 -1.34 -32.37
N SER A 219 -9.06 -0.32 -33.00
CA SER A 219 -8.79 1.02 -32.44
C SER A 219 -8.56 1.06 -30.91
N SER A 220 -7.47 0.45 -30.46
CA SER A 220 -7.24 0.29 -29.03
C SER A 220 -6.72 1.60 -28.40
N GLU A 221 -7.59 2.24 -27.64
CA GLU A 221 -7.31 3.47 -26.89
C GLU A 221 -6.34 3.22 -25.74
N TRP A 222 -5.62 4.28 -25.36
CA TRP A 222 -4.81 4.31 -24.14
C TRP A 222 -5.65 4.82 -22.98
N LEU A 223 -5.72 4.03 -21.91
CA LEU A 223 -6.26 4.49 -20.62
C LEU A 223 -5.11 4.98 -19.78
N SER A 224 -5.19 6.19 -19.27
CA SER A 224 -4.06 6.82 -18.63
C SER A 224 -4.37 7.41 -17.24
N PRO A 225 -4.95 6.61 -16.32
CA PRO A 225 -5.32 7.08 -14.99
C PRO A 225 -4.09 7.54 -14.20
N TYR A 226 -4.29 8.43 -13.23
CA TYR A 226 -3.20 9.02 -12.45
C TYR A 226 -3.49 9.06 -10.96
N VAL A 227 -2.42 9.11 -10.17
CA VAL A 227 -2.50 9.26 -8.71
C VAL A 227 -1.48 10.28 -8.22
N PRO A 228 -1.92 11.33 -7.49
CA PRO A 228 -1.01 12.26 -6.85
C PRO A 228 -0.02 11.54 -5.93
N LEU A 229 1.27 11.88 -6.06
CA LEU A 229 2.33 11.34 -5.23
C LEU A 229 2.74 12.37 -4.18
N PHE A 230 2.91 11.91 -2.96
CA PHE A 230 3.37 12.75 -1.86
C PHE A 230 4.64 12.15 -1.27
N VAL A 231 5.72 12.94 -1.30
CA VAL A 231 7.01 12.55 -0.74
C VAL A 231 7.57 13.75 0.00
N HIS A 232 7.98 13.54 1.25
CA HIS A 232 8.67 14.59 1.97
C HIS A 232 10.07 14.79 1.40
N GLU A 233 10.36 16.02 0.94
CA GLU A 233 11.72 16.56 0.84
C GLU A 233 12.37 16.24 2.19
N GLY A 234 13.45 15.44 2.24
CA GLY A 234 14.15 15.23 3.50
C GLY A 234 14.62 16.59 4.05
N GLY A 235 13.89 17.15 5.02
CA GLY A 235 14.10 18.51 5.50
C GLY A 235 15.13 18.58 6.61
N SER A 236 15.95 19.63 6.58
CA SER A 236 16.63 20.18 7.76
C SER A 236 15.56 20.48 8.83
N GLY A 237 15.25 19.50 9.67
CA GLY A 237 14.25 19.64 10.73
C GLY A 237 14.50 20.88 11.56
N GLY A 238 13.49 21.75 11.70
CA GLY A 238 13.56 22.98 12.49
C GLY A 238 13.86 22.78 13.99
N GLY A 239 14.16 21.56 14.42
CA GLY A 239 14.65 21.19 15.74
C GLY A 239 15.15 19.75 15.77
N ALA A 240 15.73 19.33 16.89
CA ALA A 240 16.12 17.92 17.08
C ALA A 240 14.90 16.98 17.00
N PRO A 241 15.08 15.70 16.64
CA PRO A 241 13.99 14.74 16.58
C PRO A 241 13.19 14.67 17.89
N ALA A 242 11.87 14.49 17.83
CA ALA A 242 11.07 14.15 19.00
C ALA A 242 10.13 12.99 18.71
N ASN A 243 10.11 11.98 19.56
CA ASN A 243 9.29 10.79 19.35
C ASN A 243 7.81 11.08 19.64
N THR A 244 6.94 10.93 18.64
CA THR A 244 5.48 11.09 18.76
C THR A 244 4.76 9.75 18.85
N LYS A 245 5.41 8.65 18.42
CA LYS A 245 4.89 7.28 18.60
C LYS A 245 6.03 6.36 18.97
N LYS A 246 5.86 5.64 20.09
CA LYS A 246 6.91 4.73 20.61
C LYS A 246 7.29 3.66 19.59
N PRO A 247 8.56 3.24 19.55
CA PRO A 247 8.99 2.06 18.82
C PRO A 247 8.18 0.81 19.20
N VAL A 248 8.10 -0.16 18.28
CA VAL A 248 7.32 -1.40 18.48
C VAL A 248 8.17 -2.61 18.12
N VAL A 249 8.14 -3.62 18.98
CA VAL A 249 8.77 -4.92 18.72
C VAL A 249 7.73 -5.89 18.20
N LYS A 250 7.93 -6.43 17.00
CA LYS A 250 7.13 -7.53 16.42
C LYS A 250 7.98 -8.79 16.28
N ARG A 251 7.37 -9.97 16.36
CA ARG A 251 8.06 -11.25 16.10
C ARG A 251 7.84 -11.69 14.67
N SER A 252 8.89 -12.11 13.99
CA SER A 252 8.86 -12.73 12.67
C SER A 252 9.75 -13.98 12.70
N GLY A 253 9.11 -15.15 12.77
CA GLY A 253 9.77 -16.44 12.95
C GLY A 253 10.71 -16.47 14.17
N LYS A 254 12.01 -16.67 13.92
CA LYS A 254 13.08 -16.71 14.94
C LYS A 254 13.74 -15.36 15.20
N LYS A 255 13.15 -14.25 14.74
CA LYS A 255 13.65 -12.89 14.94
C LYS A 255 12.59 -12.00 15.59
N LEU A 256 13.05 -11.04 16.37
CA LEU A 256 12.29 -9.85 16.74
C LEU A 256 12.71 -8.73 15.79
N VAL A 257 11.75 -7.92 15.35
CA VAL A 257 11.94 -6.79 14.45
C VAL A 257 11.50 -5.54 15.20
N CYS A 258 12.38 -4.54 15.26
CA CYS A 258 12.07 -3.23 15.80
C CYS A 258 11.50 -2.32 14.70
N LYS A 259 10.33 -1.76 14.94
CA LYS A 259 9.80 -0.63 14.18
C LYS A 259 10.20 0.67 14.88
N LYS A 260 10.73 1.63 14.13
CA LYS A 260 11.35 2.88 14.62
C LYS A 260 10.42 3.81 15.42
N GLY A 261 9.11 3.60 15.34
CA GLY A 261 8.13 4.55 15.89
C GLY A 261 7.95 5.75 14.96
N ARG A 262 7.33 6.83 15.46
CA ARG A 262 7.14 8.09 14.72
C ARG A 262 7.90 9.21 15.40
N TRP A 263 8.46 10.11 14.60
CA TRP A 263 9.33 11.18 15.05
C TRP A 263 8.99 12.49 14.30
N THR A 264 9.10 13.62 14.98
CA THR A 264 9.08 14.96 14.36
C THR A 264 10.44 15.33 13.81
N ASN A 265 10.49 16.45 13.07
CA ASN A 265 11.70 17.12 12.61
C ASN A 265 12.61 16.21 11.77
N ASP A 266 12.03 15.31 10.99
CA ASP A 266 12.70 14.60 9.91
C ASP A 266 14.07 14.00 10.27
N PRO A 267 14.12 12.96 11.13
CA PRO A 267 15.38 12.29 11.43
C PRO A 267 15.98 11.70 10.15
N ALA A 268 17.23 12.07 9.88
CA ALA A 268 18.02 11.61 8.75
C ALA A 268 18.56 10.19 8.97
N ASP A 269 18.78 9.76 10.23
CA ASP A 269 19.29 8.42 10.55
C ASP A 269 18.65 7.84 11.82
N TYR A 270 18.71 6.51 11.93
CA TYR A 270 18.20 5.72 13.05
C TYR A 270 19.18 4.64 13.49
N ALA A 271 19.65 4.73 14.73
CA ALA A 271 20.36 3.65 15.41
C ALA A 271 19.42 2.86 16.33
N TYR A 272 19.77 1.59 16.58
CA TYR A 272 18.98 0.68 17.41
C TYR A 272 19.83 0.09 18.53
N ASP A 273 19.24 -0.06 19.71
CA ASP A 273 19.80 -0.88 20.78
C ASP A 273 18.73 -1.84 21.31
N TRP A 274 19.12 -3.08 21.57
CA TRP A 274 18.24 -4.03 22.23
C TRP A 274 18.54 -4.12 23.73
N LEU A 275 17.51 -4.00 24.55
CA LEU A 275 17.61 -4.16 25.99
C LEU A 275 16.97 -5.47 26.42
N VAL A 276 17.67 -6.27 27.23
CA VAL A 276 17.18 -7.51 27.84
C VAL A 276 17.08 -7.31 29.34
N ASN A 277 15.87 -7.44 29.88
CA ASN A 277 15.53 -7.10 31.26
C ASN A 277 16.00 -5.70 31.67
N GLY A 278 15.93 -4.75 30.75
CA GLY A 278 16.32 -3.35 30.98
C GLY A 278 17.83 -3.06 30.86
N LYS A 279 18.67 -4.06 30.56
CA LYS A 279 20.10 -3.85 30.31
C LYS A 279 20.41 -3.91 28.81
N PRO A 280 21.27 -3.02 28.28
CA PRO A 280 21.75 -3.13 26.90
C PRO A 280 22.31 -4.52 26.62
N LYS A 281 22.07 -5.01 25.41
CA LYS A 281 22.63 -6.25 24.89
C LYS A 281 23.73 -5.88 23.90
N ASP A 282 24.97 -6.02 24.33
CA ASP A 282 26.14 -5.69 23.50
C ASP A 282 26.11 -6.45 22.17
N GLY A 283 26.50 -5.74 21.11
CA GLY A 283 26.49 -6.24 19.72
C GLY A 283 25.11 -6.37 19.09
N ALA A 284 24.02 -6.02 19.78
CA ALA A 284 22.68 -6.01 19.22
C ALA A 284 22.27 -4.60 18.77
N TYR A 285 22.90 -4.10 17.71
CA TYR A 285 22.64 -2.77 17.14
C TYR A 285 21.78 -2.78 15.87
N ALA A 286 21.46 -3.97 15.36
CA ALA A 286 20.62 -4.10 14.18
C ALA A 286 19.15 -3.91 14.51
N ARG A 287 18.37 -3.47 13.51
CA ARG A 287 16.89 -3.42 13.57
C ARG A 287 16.25 -4.76 13.96
N THR A 288 16.96 -5.88 13.79
CA THR A 288 16.47 -7.21 14.15
C THR A 288 17.32 -7.88 15.22
N LEU A 289 16.67 -8.64 16.12
CA LEU A 289 17.32 -9.44 17.16
C LEU A 289 16.94 -10.91 16.99
N ARG A 290 17.95 -11.78 16.88
CA ARG A 290 17.73 -13.23 16.83
C ARG A 290 17.25 -13.75 18.18
N VAL A 291 16.13 -14.47 18.17
CA VAL A 291 15.60 -15.15 19.35
C VAL A 291 16.43 -16.41 19.60
N THR A 292 17.16 -16.42 20.72
CA THR A 292 17.96 -17.57 21.18
C THR A 292 17.33 -18.18 22.44
N LYS A 293 17.73 -19.41 22.81
CA LYS A 293 17.29 -20.05 24.06
C LYS A 293 17.52 -19.15 25.29
N LYS A 294 18.58 -18.34 25.29
CA LYS A 294 18.92 -17.40 26.39
C LYS A 294 17.92 -16.25 26.55
N LEU A 295 17.14 -15.92 25.52
CA LEU A 295 16.12 -14.87 25.56
C LEU A 295 14.74 -15.38 26.01
N LYS A 296 14.49 -16.69 26.01
CA LYS A 296 13.18 -17.27 26.37
C LYS A 296 12.75 -16.81 27.78
N GLY A 297 11.55 -16.27 27.89
CA GLY A 297 10.97 -15.74 29.13
C GLY A 297 11.50 -14.36 29.55
N ARG A 298 12.48 -13.78 28.84
CA ARG A 298 13.04 -12.45 29.16
C ARG A 298 12.16 -11.34 28.59
N LYS A 299 12.18 -10.18 29.25
CA LYS A 299 11.57 -8.95 28.73
C LYS A 299 12.58 -8.26 27.82
N VAL A 300 12.20 -8.03 26.57
CA VAL A 300 13.02 -7.35 25.57
C VAL A 300 12.40 -6.01 25.21
N ARG A 301 13.22 -4.97 25.09
CA ARG A 301 12.81 -3.66 24.55
C ARG A 301 13.76 -3.29 23.42
N CYS A 302 13.26 -2.53 22.47
CA CYS A 302 14.09 -1.85 21.49
C CYS A 302 14.16 -0.37 21.87
N GLN A 303 15.36 0.18 21.90
CA GLN A 303 15.62 1.60 21.89
C GLN A 303 15.93 2.02 20.47
N VAL A 304 15.37 3.16 20.06
CA VAL A 304 15.61 3.77 18.77
C VAL A 304 16.17 5.16 19.04
N THR A 305 17.33 5.45 18.47
CA THR A 305 17.94 6.77 18.48
C THR A 305 17.75 7.36 17.09
N ALA A 306 17.02 8.47 17.01
CA ALA A 306 16.79 9.20 15.79
C ALA A 306 17.71 10.43 15.76
N SER A 307 18.30 10.74 14.61
CA SER A 307 19.23 11.87 14.46
C SER A 307 18.98 12.67 13.20
N ASN A 308 19.11 13.99 13.29
CA ASN A 308 19.19 14.92 12.17
C ASN A 308 20.32 15.95 12.43
N ALA A 309 20.48 16.93 11.54
CA ALA A 309 21.48 17.99 11.70
C ALA A 309 21.28 18.85 12.97
N ALA A 310 20.05 18.97 13.46
CA ALA A 310 19.70 19.74 14.65
C ALA A 310 19.89 18.96 15.97
N GLY A 311 20.10 17.64 15.93
CA GLY A 311 20.44 16.85 17.10
C GLY A 311 19.89 15.41 17.06
N VAL A 312 19.83 14.80 18.24
CA VAL A 312 19.42 13.40 18.43
C VAL A 312 18.37 13.26 19.52
N ALA A 313 17.53 12.24 19.42
CA ALA A 313 16.63 11.85 20.51
C ALA A 313 16.39 10.34 20.53
N THR A 314 16.07 9.81 21.70
CA THR A 314 15.90 8.37 21.92
C THR A 314 14.50 8.01 22.40
N ALA A 315 13.98 6.87 21.97
CA ALA A 315 12.70 6.35 22.43
C ALA A 315 12.75 4.84 22.66
N LEU A 316 12.04 4.37 23.68
CA LEU A 316 11.92 2.95 24.03
C LEU A 316 10.57 2.38 23.59
N SER A 317 10.60 1.16 23.08
CA SER A 317 9.39 0.37 22.88
C SER A 317 8.71 -0.01 24.19
N LYS A 318 7.46 -0.49 24.09
CA LYS A 318 6.89 -1.33 25.15
C LYS A 318 7.72 -2.62 25.30
N ALA A 319 7.71 -3.21 26.49
CA ALA A 319 8.39 -4.48 26.72
C ALA A 319 7.67 -5.61 25.98
N TYR A 320 8.44 -6.40 25.23
CA TYR A 320 8.02 -7.63 24.58
C TYR A 320 8.55 -8.82 25.38
N ARG A 321 7.68 -9.78 25.72
CA ARG A 321 8.11 -11.01 26.41
C ARG A 321 8.37 -12.09 25.37
N VAL A 322 9.60 -12.63 25.35
CA VAL A 322 10.08 -13.63 24.37
C VAL A 322 9.66 -15.04 24.73
#